data_AF-A0A6I7QMR1-F1
#
_entry.id   AF-A0A6I7QMR1-F1
#
_cell.length_a   1.000
_cell.length_b   1.000
_cell.length_c   1.000
_cell.angle_alpha   90.00
_cell.angle_beta   90.00
_cell.angle_gamma   90.00
#
_symmetry.space_group_name_H-M   'P 1'
#
loop_
_entity.id
_entity.type
_entity.pdbx_description
1 polymer ?
#
loop_
_entity_poly.entity_id
_entity_poly.type
_entity_poly.pdbx_seq_one_letter_code
_entity_poly.pdbx_strand_id
1 'polypeptide(L)'
;MIDSREQIIIGFIKNTGACSSKQIHDNIDVSVSYATLKRILSKLRTENILSTVGQGKGTKDILSPTFELLESMNVDKYYEKEIDEREIKEVFNFSIINEVLANHSVFTEPELEKLNALQKIFQTNISQLSDIEYKR
;
A
#
# COMPACT_ATOMS: atom_id res chain seq x y z
N MET A 1 10.97 3.20 2.54
CA MET A 1 11.30 3.29 1.10
C MET A 1 11.44 1.86 0.61
N ILE A 2 10.70 1.50 -0.45
CA ILE A 2 10.69 0.13 -0.99
C ILE A 2 12.06 -0.16 -1.58
N ASP A 3 12.74 -1.20 -1.08
CA ASP A 3 14.04 -1.61 -1.59
C ASP A 3 13.93 -2.43 -2.90
N SER A 4 15.05 -2.66 -3.59
CA SER A 4 15.05 -3.36 -4.87
C SER A 4 14.53 -4.81 -4.80
N ARG A 5 14.72 -5.50 -3.66
CA ARG A 5 14.21 -6.86 -3.45
C ARG A 5 12.71 -6.84 -3.24
N GLU A 6 12.22 -5.88 -2.47
CA GLU A 6 10.80 -5.65 -2.26
C GLU A 6 10.09 -5.35 -3.59
N GLN A 7 10.69 -4.53 -4.46
CA GLN A 7 10.16 -4.25 -5.81
C GLN A 7 10.04 -5.53 -6.66
N ILE A 8 11.05 -6.41 -6.63
CA ILE A 8 11.00 -7.69 -7.37
C ILE A 8 9.86 -8.58 -6.86
N ILE A 9 9.70 -8.68 -5.54
CA ILE A 9 8.63 -9.47 -4.92
C ILE A 9 7.25 -8.91 -5.28
N ILE A 10 7.06 -7.59 -5.13
CA ILE A 10 5.80 -6.91 -5.45
C ILE A 10 5.47 -7.09 -6.93
N GLY A 11 6.45 -6.90 -7.83
CA GLY A 11 6.27 -7.11 -9.26
C GLY A 11 5.90 -8.54 -9.63
N PHE A 12 6.51 -9.53 -8.99
CA PHE A 12 6.17 -10.93 -9.19
C PHE A 12 4.71 -11.24 -8.77
N ILE A 13 4.27 -10.75 -7.60
CA ILE A 13 2.90 -10.92 -7.12
C ILE A 13 1.91 -10.15 -8.01
N LYS A 14 2.25 -8.94 -8.47
CA LYS A 14 1.42 -8.14 -9.38
C LYS A 14 1.12 -8.88 -10.68
N ASN A 15 2.13 -9.54 -11.24
CA ASN A 15 2.00 -10.28 -12.51
C ASN A 15 1.34 -11.66 -12.36
N THR A 16 1.53 -12.32 -11.22
CA THR A 16 1.09 -13.72 -11.01
C THR A 16 -0.24 -13.81 -10.26
N GLY A 17 -0.59 -12.80 -9.47
CA GLY A 17 -1.71 -12.82 -8.53
C GLY A 17 -1.35 -13.51 -7.21
N ALA A 18 -2.33 -14.22 -6.63
CA ALA A 18 -2.18 -14.83 -5.29
C ALA A 18 -1.11 -15.92 -5.25
N CYS A 19 -0.05 -15.69 -4.48
CA CYS A 19 1.12 -16.58 -4.40
C CYS A 19 1.42 -17.00 -2.97
N SER A 20 1.76 -18.26 -2.75
CA SER A 20 2.31 -18.70 -1.46
C SER A 20 3.74 -18.20 -1.29
N SER A 21 4.20 -18.03 -0.05
CA SER A 21 5.58 -17.63 0.22
C SER A 21 6.61 -18.59 -0.41
N LYS A 22 6.28 -19.88 -0.53
CA LYS A 22 7.13 -20.87 -1.21
C LYS A 22 7.20 -20.62 -2.72
N GLN A 23 6.06 -20.40 -3.37
CA GLN A 23 6.03 -20.08 -4.80
C GLN A 23 6.84 -18.81 -5.10
N ILE A 24 6.71 -17.79 -4.25
CA ILE A 24 7.52 -16.58 -4.36
C ILE A 24 9.00 -16.93 -4.25
N HIS A 25 9.41 -17.67 -3.21
CA HIS A 25 10.81 -18.05 -3.00
C HIS A 25 11.41 -18.86 -4.15
N ASP A 26 10.65 -19.80 -4.70
CA ASP A 26 11.12 -20.72 -5.73
C ASP A 26 11.23 -20.06 -7.12
N ASN A 27 10.56 -18.91 -7.36
CA ASN A 27 10.42 -18.32 -8.69
C ASN A 27 11.02 -16.91 -8.84
N ILE A 28 11.44 -16.26 -7.74
CA ILE A 28 12.13 -14.97 -7.82
C ILE A 28 13.64 -15.16 -7.75
N ASP A 29 14.37 -14.43 -8.59
CA ASP A 29 15.84 -14.36 -8.51
C ASP A 29 16.27 -13.35 -7.43
N VAL A 30 15.89 -13.63 -6.18
CA VAL A 30 16.30 -12.85 -5.02
C VAL A 30 17.15 -13.76 -4.14
N SER A 31 18.44 -13.45 -4.02
CA SER A 31 19.39 -14.18 -3.17
C SER A 31 19.10 -13.97 -1.68
N VAL A 32 18.01 -14.55 -1.19
CA VAL A 32 17.57 -14.49 0.21
C VAL A 32 17.14 -15.86 0.72
N SER A 33 17.38 -16.11 2.01
CA SER A 33 16.83 -17.29 2.66
C SER A 33 15.30 -17.21 2.72
N TYR A 34 14.64 -18.37 2.82
CA TYR A 34 13.19 -18.44 2.98
C TYR A 34 12.69 -17.68 4.23
N ALA A 35 13.46 -17.72 5.32
CA ALA A 35 13.14 -16.97 6.54
C ALA A 35 13.23 -15.45 6.33
N THR A 36 14.22 -15.00 5.56
CA THR A 36 14.36 -13.58 5.18
C THR A 36 13.20 -13.14 4.29
N LEU A 37 12.82 -13.94 3.29
CA LEU A 37 11.66 -13.65 2.45
C LEU A 37 10.39 -13.48 3.30
N LYS A 38 10.13 -14.38 4.26
CA LYS A 38 8.97 -14.26 5.15
C LYS A 38 8.98 -12.97 5.98
N ARG A 39 10.15 -12.50 6.41
CA ARG A 39 10.28 -11.20 7.10
C ARG A 39 9.94 -10.04 6.18
N ILE A 40 10.42 -10.07 4.94
CA ILE A 40 10.08 -9.06 3.92
C ILE A 40 8.58 -9.04 3.67
N LEU A 41 7.96 -10.20 3.41
CA LEU A 41 6.51 -10.30 3.22
C LEU A 41 5.74 -9.78 4.43
N SER A 42 6.22 -10.05 5.65
CA SER A 42 5.60 -9.51 6.87
C SER A 42 5.69 -7.99 6.94
N LYS A 43 6.85 -7.41 6.62
CA LYS A 43 7.04 -5.97 6.56
C LYS A 43 6.10 -5.33 5.55
N LEU A 44 6.02 -5.88 4.33
CA LEU A 44 5.14 -5.37 3.28
C LEU A 44 3.66 -5.44 3.66
N ARG A 45 3.23 -6.41 4.49
CA ARG A 45 1.87 -6.45 5.04
C ARG A 45 1.64 -5.34 6.07
N THR A 46 2.59 -5.11 6.97
CA THR A 46 2.52 -4.00 7.95
C THR A 46 2.51 -2.63 7.27
N GLU A 47 3.18 -2.51 6.12
CA GLU A 47 3.19 -1.30 5.29
C GLU A 47 1.96 -1.18 4.37
N ASN A 48 0.94 -2.03 4.53
CA ASN A 48 -0.28 -2.08 3.71
C ASN A 48 -0.05 -2.27 2.20
N ILE A 49 1.11 -2.81 1.80
CA ILE A 49 1.46 -3.12 0.41
C ILE A 49 0.88 -4.48 0.01
N LEU A 50 0.95 -5.46 0.91
CA LEU A 50 0.41 -6.81 0.70
C LEU A 50 -0.72 -7.11 1.67
N SER A 51 -1.62 -8.01 1.26
CA SER A 51 -2.58 -8.67 2.15
C SER A 51 -2.54 -10.18 1.95
N THR A 52 -3.26 -10.93 2.80
CA THR A 52 -3.30 -12.39 2.72
C THR A 52 -4.70 -12.90 2.41
N VAL A 53 -4.75 -14.00 1.67
CA VAL A 53 -5.96 -14.76 1.38
C VAL A 53 -5.74 -16.24 1.67
N GLY A 54 -6.82 -16.98 1.92
CA GLY A 54 -6.76 -18.39 2.29
C GLY A 54 -6.46 -18.61 3.78
N GLN A 55 -6.29 -19.87 4.18
CA GLN A 55 -6.13 -20.27 5.58
C GLN A 55 -5.07 -21.37 5.75
N GLY A 56 -4.31 -21.29 6.85
CA GLY A 56 -3.30 -22.30 7.21
C GLY A 56 -2.26 -22.54 6.12
N LYS A 57 -2.16 -23.78 5.62
CA LYS A 57 -1.23 -24.15 4.54
C LYS A 57 -1.61 -23.54 3.17
N GLY A 58 -2.85 -23.06 3.04
CA GLY A 58 -3.36 -22.42 1.83
C GLY A 58 -3.20 -20.90 1.81
N THR A 59 -2.53 -20.30 2.82
CA THR A 59 -2.32 -18.85 2.86
C THR A 59 -1.43 -18.39 1.70
N LYS A 60 -1.90 -17.35 1.00
CA LYS A 60 -1.20 -16.71 -0.10
C LYS A 60 -1.15 -15.20 0.13
N ASP A 61 -0.05 -14.60 -0.31
CA ASP A 61 0.13 -13.15 -0.38
C ASP A 61 -0.46 -12.64 -1.70
N ILE A 62 -1.17 -11.51 -1.62
CA ILE A 62 -1.72 -10.74 -2.74
C ILE A 62 -1.37 -9.26 -2.54
N LEU A 63 -1.47 -8.45 -3.60
CA LEU A 63 -1.44 -7.00 -3.44
C LEU A 63 -2.60 -6.55 -2.54
N SER A 64 -2.34 -5.59 -1.66
CA SER A 64 -3.37 -4.97 -0.85
C SER A 64 -4.41 -4.28 -1.75
N PRO A 65 -5.71 -4.28 -1.41
CA PRO A 65 -6.71 -3.47 -2.10
C PRO A 65 -6.35 -1.97 -2.15
N THR A 66 -5.60 -1.48 -1.16
CA THR A 66 -5.13 -0.09 -1.10
C THR A 66 -3.85 0.16 -1.91
N PHE A 67 -3.18 -0.88 -2.41
CA PHE A 67 -1.89 -0.76 -3.09
C PHE A 67 -1.96 0.15 -4.31
N GLU A 68 -2.98 0.00 -5.16
CA GLU A 68 -3.13 0.86 -6.36
C GLU A 68 -3.30 2.36 -6.03
N LEU A 69 -3.75 2.69 -4.82
CA LEU A 69 -3.89 4.09 -4.37
C LEU A 69 -2.56 4.67 -3.91
N LEU A 70 -1.66 3.83 -3.41
CA LEU A 70 -0.43 4.21 -2.71
C LEU A 70 0.83 3.91 -3.53
N GLU A 71 0.72 3.11 -4.59
CA GLU A 71 1.83 2.76 -5.47
C GLU A 71 2.41 4.03 -6.09
N SER A 72 3.70 4.26 -5.83
CA SER A 72 4.43 5.34 -6.48
C SER A 72 4.61 5.03 -7.96
N MET A 73 4.19 5.94 -8.84
CA MET A 73 4.48 5.85 -10.27
C MET A 73 5.66 6.75 -10.65
N ASN A 74 6.51 6.26 -11.56
CA ASN A 74 7.50 7.11 -12.21
C ASN A 74 6.80 7.90 -13.32
N VAL A 75 6.53 9.18 -13.03
CA VAL A 75 5.81 10.10 -13.92
C VAL A 75 6.59 10.33 -15.21
N ASP A 76 7.91 10.48 -15.14
CA ASP A 76 8.76 10.69 -16.32
C ASP A 76 8.66 9.48 -17.27
N LYS A 77 8.84 8.27 -16.74
CA LYS A 77 8.70 7.02 -17.51
C LYS A 77 7.29 6.83 -18.07
N TYR A 78 6.26 7.28 -17.36
CA TYR A 78 4.89 7.21 -17.85
C TYR A 78 4.66 8.12 -19.07
N TYR A 79 5.27 9.32 -19.06
CA TYR A 79 5.16 10.29 -20.15
C TYR A 79 6.16 10.08 -21.30
N GLU A 80 7.15 9.18 -21.15
CA GLU A 80 8.01 8.72 -22.27
C GLU A 80 7.21 8.02 -23.37
N LYS A 81 6.07 7.42 -23.03
CA LYS A 81 5.17 6.76 -23.99
C LYS A 81 4.26 7.76 -24.68
N GLU A 82 4.00 7.51 -25.97
CA GLU A 82 2.96 8.23 -26.72
C GLU A 82 1.58 8.00 -26.09
N ILE A 83 0.65 8.94 -26.31
CA ILE A 83 -0.66 8.94 -25.64
C ILE A 83 -1.39 7.60 -25.83
N ASP A 84 -1.32 7.03 -27.04
CA ASP A 84 -2.01 5.78 -27.41
C ASP A 84 -1.36 4.51 -26.81
N GLU A 85 -0.13 4.63 -26.28
CA GLU A 85 0.62 3.51 -25.67
C GLU A 85 0.56 3.50 -24.14
N ARG A 86 -0.08 4.51 -23.54
CA ARG A 86 -0.21 4.65 -22.08
C ARG A 86 -1.30 3.74 -21.56
N GLU A 87 -0.99 3.01 -20.49
CA GLU A 87 -1.99 2.28 -19.73
C GLU A 87 -2.78 3.25 -18.83
N ILE A 88 -4.11 3.26 -18.98
CA ILE A 88 -5.01 4.10 -18.20
C ILE A 88 -6.19 3.28 -17.65
N LYS A 89 -6.86 3.82 -16.64
CA LYS A 89 -8.20 3.36 -16.27
C LYS A 89 -9.22 4.10 -17.14
N GLU A 90 -9.83 3.39 -18.08
CA GLU A 90 -10.80 3.96 -19.03
C GLU A 90 -12.10 4.44 -18.36
N VAL A 91 -12.40 3.92 -17.17
CA VAL A 91 -13.63 4.22 -16.43
C VAL A 91 -13.32 4.62 -14.98
N PHE A 92 -14.21 5.42 -14.39
CA PHE A 92 -14.15 5.74 -12.97
C PHE A 92 -14.33 4.47 -12.13
N ASN A 93 -13.40 4.22 -11.23
CA ASN A 93 -13.50 3.11 -10.29
C ASN A 93 -14.22 3.54 -9.00
N PHE A 94 -15.55 3.42 -8.97
CA PHE A 94 -16.35 3.71 -7.78
C PHE A 94 -16.17 2.68 -6.65
N SER A 95 -15.63 1.50 -6.94
CA SER A 95 -15.35 0.49 -5.90
C SER A 95 -14.27 0.97 -4.93
N ILE A 96 -13.42 1.91 -5.35
CA ILE A 96 -12.42 2.55 -4.47
C ILE A 96 -13.08 3.14 -3.22
N ILE A 97 -14.26 3.76 -3.36
CA ILE A 97 -14.92 4.41 -2.23
C ILE A 97 -15.54 3.37 -1.29
N ASN A 98 -16.41 2.52 -1.84
CA ASN A 98 -17.28 1.65 -1.04
C ASN A 98 -16.63 0.32 -0.64
N GLU A 99 -15.62 -0.14 -1.38
CA GLU A 99 -14.99 -1.44 -1.16
C GLU A 99 -13.56 -1.29 -0.61
N VAL A 100 -12.80 -0.29 -1.09
CA VAL A 100 -11.41 -0.11 -0.66
C VAL A 100 -11.32 0.82 0.55
N LEU A 101 -11.64 2.11 0.39
CA LEU A 101 -11.47 3.13 1.42
C LEU A 101 -12.41 2.93 2.62
N ALA A 102 -13.58 2.32 2.41
CA ALA A 102 -14.51 2.01 3.50
C ALA A 102 -14.02 0.88 4.41
N ASN A 103 -13.24 -0.08 3.87
CA ASN A 103 -12.88 -1.31 4.57
C ASN A 103 -11.40 -1.41 4.95
N HIS A 104 -10.54 -0.56 4.36
CA HIS A 104 -9.10 -0.62 4.52
C HIS A 104 -8.53 0.75 4.89
N SER A 105 -7.60 0.75 5.84
CA SER A 105 -6.81 1.95 6.15
C SER A 105 -5.75 2.17 5.06
N VAL A 106 -5.67 3.39 4.54
CA VAL A 106 -4.58 3.82 3.64
C VAL A 106 -3.32 4.23 4.41
N PHE A 107 -3.45 4.43 5.72
CA PHE A 107 -2.34 4.79 6.61
C PHE A 107 -1.87 3.57 7.39
N THR A 108 -0.57 3.48 7.60
CA THR A 108 0.06 2.56 8.55
C THR A 108 -0.25 2.98 9.99
N GLU A 109 -0.08 2.07 10.96
CA GLU A 109 -0.29 2.39 12.38
C GLU A 109 0.56 3.59 12.85
N PRO A 110 1.87 3.69 12.54
CA PRO A 110 2.68 4.84 12.95
C PRO A 110 2.21 6.16 12.31
N GLU A 111 1.70 6.12 11.08
CA GLU A 111 1.15 7.30 10.42
C GLU A 111 -0.15 7.76 11.08
N LEU A 112 -1.04 6.82 11.43
CA LEU A 112 -2.26 7.13 12.17
C LEU A 112 -1.95 7.71 13.55
N GLU A 113 -0.99 7.14 14.27
CA GLU A 113 -0.55 7.68 15.57
C GLU A 113 -0.06 9.13 15.43
N LYS A 114 0.77 9.39 14.41
CA LYS A 114 1.25 10.74 14.12
C LYS A 114 0.11 11.70 13.77
N LEU A 115 -0.81 11.29 12.89
CA LEU A 115 -1.95 12.12 12.48
C LEU A 115 -2.87 12.43 13.66
N ASN A 116 -3.16 11.44 14.51
CA ASN A 116 -3.97 11.63 15.70
C ASN A 116 -3.29 12.56 16.73
N ALA A 117 -1.97 12.46 16.89
CA ALA A 117 -1.22 13.38 17.73
C ALA A 117 -1.31 14.83 17.22
N LEU A 118 -1.15 15.03 15.91
CA LEU A 118 -1.30 16.36 15.27
C LEU A 118 -2.73 16.90 15.43
N GLN A 119 -3.73 16.05 15.23
CA GLN A 119 -5.14 16.43 15.38
C GLN A 119 -5.46 16.83 16.83
N LYS A 120 -4.90 16.13 17.81
CA LYS A 120 -5.06 16.47 19.24
C LYS A 120 -4.45 17.82 19.57
N ILE A 121 -3.26 18.13 19.02
CA ILE A 121 -2.62 19.44 19.17
C ILE A 121 -3.51 20.53 18.55
N PHE A 122 -4.00 20.31 17.33
CA PHE A 122 -4.91 21.24 16.66
C PHE A 122 -6.17 21.50 17.50
N GLN A 123 -6.84 20.44 17.97
CA GLN A 123 -8.03 20.54 18.82
C GLN A 123 -7.76 21.30 20.13
N THR A 124 -6.60 21.09 20.75
CA THR A 124 -6.20 21.80 21.96
C THR A 124 -6.04 23.29 21.67
N ASN A 125 -5.36 23.65 20.59
CA ASN A 125 -5.12 25.03 20.21
C ASN A 125 -6.42 25.77 19.91
N ILE A 126 -7.34 25.15 19.14
CA ILE A 126 -8.62 25.80 18.82
C ILE A 126 -9.54 25.95 20.03
N SER A 127 -9.45 25.05 21.02
CA SER A 127 -10.27 25.14 22.24
C SER A 127 -9.92 26.33 23.13
N GLN A 128 -8.73 26.92 22.94
CA GLN A 128 -8.25 28.08 23.67
C GLN A 128 -8.64 29.40 22.98
N LEU A 129 -9.17 29.34 21.76
CA LEU A 129 -9.60 30.52 21.02
C LEU A 129 -10.96 31.00 21.53
N SER A 130 -11.09 32.30 21.75
CA SER A 130 -12.39 32.92 21.99
C SER A 130 -13.28 32.91 20.73
N ASP A 131 -14.59 33.08 20.89
CA ASP A 131 -15.54 33.17 19.77
C ASP A 131 -15.16 34.22 18.72
N ILE A 132 -14.45 35.28 19.12
CA ILE A 132 -13.99 36.38 18.24
C ILE A 132 -12.77 35.94 17.41
N GLU A 133 -11.90 35.12 17.98
CA GLU A 133 -10.68 34.62 17.34
C GLU A 133 -10.96 33.42 16.42
N TYR A 134 -12.02 32.65 16.71
CA TYR A 134 -12.43 31.51 15.89
C TYR A 134 -13.28 31.89 14.65
N LYS A 135 -14.10 32.95 14.73
CA LYS A 135 -15.05 33.35 13.67
C LYS A 135 -14.51 34.36 12.64
N ARG A 136 -13.20 34.51 12.52
CA ARG A 136 -12.59 35.46 11.56
C ARG A 136 -12.52 34.91 10.15
#